data_AF-A0A813FTC9-F1
#
_entry.id   AF-A0A813FTC9-F1
#
_cell.length_a   1.000
_cell.length_b   1.000
_cell.length_c   1.000
_cell.angle_alpha   90.00
_cell.angle_beta   90.00
_cell.angle_gamma   90.00
#
_symmetry.space_group_name_H-M   'P 1'
#
loop_
_entity.id
_entity.type
_entity.pdbx_description
1 polymer ?
#
loop_
_entity_poly.entity_id
_entity_poly.type
_entity_poly.pdbx_seq_one_letter_code
_entity_poly.pdbx_strand_id
1 'polypeptide(L)'
;MRDRGTLSSILLETRHQSLQRSLGEREQGGPHEQIRSKPARLRFTRSCEILHSSLEEPLASWKTLEPQMPHWPSTWRRYHLTDGIRVVDQDTVMIEARDTLGKTQKGLLRSSSGTVTYSSSHRLKVELDVEILAQILGEGIPGGAHAWTPSKLQQFFFMRTGRRGSWEHYRVGIVPFMMLFPKTFDLLGPNSENVRLVRKVGTVVLDNIEDALVRLSRSRETDAIEHHLPEDGMREARNISEVRVLPEVRSNRLKVGYYPSKGDPRSATSTVRSLRPFDTSGGSEHFALGSRGVA
;
A
#
# COMPACT_ATOMS: atom_id res chain seq x y z
N MET A 1 -87.22 -36.05 -23.59
CA MET A 1 -85.77 -35.78 -23.70
C MET A 1 -85.26 -35.46 -22.30
N ARG A 2 -84.37 -36.28 -21.74
CA ARG A 2 -83.82 -36.11 -20.38
C ARG A 2 -82.39 -35.62 -20.51
N ASP A 3 -82.11 -34.44 -19.95
CA ASP A 3 -80.77 -33.91 -19.80
C ASP A 3 -79.94 -34.81 -18.87
N ARG A 4 -78.82 -35.31 -19.38
CA ARG A 4 -77.79 -35.97 -18.58
C ARG A 4 -76.91 -34.88 -17.99
N GLY A 5 -77.16 -34.54 -16.72
CA GLY A 5 -76.27 -33.71 -15.93
C GLY A 5 -74.88 -34.35 -15.83
N THR A 6 -73.89 -33.67 -16.38
CA THR A 6 -72.47 -33.94 -16.20
C THR A 6 -72.11 -33.70 -14.74
N LEU A 7 -71.93 -34.78 -13.99
CA LEU A 7 -71.28 -34.77 -12.68
C LEU A 7 -69.83 -34.33 -12.89
N SER A 8 -69.56 -33.03 -12.70
CA SER A 8 -68.22 -32.49 -12.62
C SER A 8 -67.52 -33.18 -11.44
N SER A 9 -66.52 -33.99 -11.75
CA SER A 9 -65.66 -34.57 -10.74
C SER A 9 -64.94 -33.44 -10.01
N ILE A 10 -65.31 -33.24 -8.75
CA ILE A 10 -64.53 -32.44 -7.80
C ILE A 10 -63.27 -33.25 -7.52
N LEU A 11 -62.30 -33.17 -8.42
CA LEU A 11 -60.95 -33.62 -8.16
C LEU A 11 -60.41 -32.74 -7.04
N LEU A 12 -60.19 -33.35 -5.86
CA LEU A 12 -59.55 -32.73 -4.71
C LEU A 12 -58.22 -32.14 -5.17
N GLU A 13 -58.21 -30.83 -5.37
CA GLU A 13 -57.04 -30.11 -5.80
C GLU A 13 -55.96 -30.27 -4.73
N THR A 14 -54.82 -30.83 -5.12
CA THR A 14 -53.72 -31.01 -4.17
C THR A 14 -53.20 -29.65 -3.73
N ARG A 15 -52.72 -29.55 -2.48
CA ARG A 15 -52.14 -28.31 -1.94
C ARG A 15 -51.07 -27.73 -2.87
N HIS A 16 -50.34 -28.57 -3.59
CA HIS A 16 -49.35 -28.15 -4.58
C HIS A 16 -49.95 -27.46 -5.81
N GLN A 17 -51.04 -28.01 -6.37
CA GLN A 17 -51.76 -27.43 -7.51
C GLN A 17 -52.38 -26.08 -7.17
N SER A 18 -52.99 -25.97 -5.97
CA SER A 18 -53.53 -24.70 -5.46
C SER A 18 -52.43 -23.64 -5.33
N LEU A 19 -51.24 -24.02 -4.86
CA LEU A 19 -50.11 -23.11 -4.71
C LEU A 19 -49.55 -22.66 -6.05
N GLN A 20 -49.42 -23.57 -7.03
CA GLN A 20 -49.02 -23.23 -8.40
C GLN A 20 -50.01 -22.30 -9.11
N ARG A 21 -51.32 -22.52 -8.93
CA ARG A 21 -52.34 -21.63 -9.48
C ARG A 21 -52.24 -20.22 -8.89
N SER A 22 -52.04 -20.11 -7.57
CA SER A 22 -51.85 -18.81 -6.89
C SER A 22 -50.57 -18.05 -7.30
N LEU A 23 -49.59 -18.76 -7.87
CA LEU A 23 -48.37 -18.16 -8.40
C LEU A 23 -48.56 -17.65 -9.84
N GLY A 24 -49.46 -18.26 -10.61
CA GLY A 24 -49.79 -17.87 -11.99
C GLY A 24 -50.81 -16.73 -12.12
N GLU A 25 -51.73 -16.58 -11.17
CA GLU A 25 -52.84 -15.61 -11.23
C GLU A 25 -52.48 -14.17 -10.80
N ARG A 26 -51.19 -13.84 -10.64
CA ARG A 26 -50.79 -12.49 -10.17
C ARG A 26 -50.70 -11.53 -11.35
N GLU A 27 -51.51 -10.47 -11.33
CA GLU A 27 -51.57 -9.41 -12.37
C GLU A 27 -50.23 -8.69 -12.60
N GLN A 28 -49.32 -8.72 -11.62
CA GLN A 28 -47.98 -8.14 -11.72
C GLN A 28 -46.93 -9.24 -11.53
N GLY A 29 -46.46 -9.77 -12.67
CA GLY A 29 -45.40 -10.75 -12.87
C GLY A 29 -44.61 -11.25 -11.66
N GLY A 30 -44.69 -12.56 -11.43
CA GLY A 30 -43.79 -13.32 -10.56
C GLY A 30 -43.98 -13.10 -9.05
N PRO A 31 -43.25 -13.85 -8.21
CA PRO A 31 -43.25 -13.67 -6.77
C PRO A 31 -42.90 -12.22 -6.41
N HIS A 32 -43.57 -11.62 -5.42
CA HIS A 32 -43.33 -10.25 -4.96
C HIS A 32 -41.85 -9.98 -4.60
N GLU A 33 -41.15 -11.04 -4.22
CA GLU A 33 -39.73 -11.10 -3.94
C GLU A 33 -38.85 -10.89 -5.18
N GLN A 34 -39.37 -11.01 -6.41
CA GLN A 34 -38.63 -10.85 -7.67
C GLN A 34 -38.79 -9.45 -8.30
N ILE A 35 -39.74 -8.63 -7.80
CA ILE A 35 -39.98 -7.25 -8.26
C ILE A 35 -38.85 -6.31 -7.79
N ARG A 36 -38.18 -6.66 -6.69
CA ARG A 36 -37.05 -5.88 -6.15
C ARG A 36 -35.78 -6.12 -6.97
N SER A 37 -34.91 -5.10 -7.03
CA SER A 37 -33.58 -5.23 -7.64
C SER A 37 -32.81 -6.41 -7.03
N LYS A 38 -31.97 -7.11 -7.82
CA LYS A 38 -31.17 -8.25 -7.34
C LYS A 38 -30.55 -8.03 -5.94
N PRO A 39 -29.95 -6.85 -5.61
CA PRO A 39 -29.43 -6.58 -4.26
C PRO A 39 -30.52 -6.51 -3.17
N ALA A 40 -31.67 -5.89 -3.46
CA ALA A 40 -32.76 -5.74 -2.50
C ALA A 40 -33.48 -7.07 -2.19
N ARG A 41 -33.37 -8.05 -3.10
CA ARG A 41 -33.85 -9.43 -2.88
C ARG A 41 -33.00 -10.19 -1.86
N LEU A 42 -31.72 -9.85 -1.76
CA LEU A 42 -30.78 -10.52 -0.86
C LEU A 42 -30.96 -10.04 0.60
N ARG A 43 -31.50 -8.83 0.84
CA ARG A 43 -31.65 -8.20 2.17
C ARG A 43 -32.34 -9.04 3.26
N PHE A 44 -33.13 -10.04 2.86
CA PHE A 44 -33.85 -10.93 3.78
C PHE A 44 -33.41 -12.40 3.66
N THR A 45 -32.42 -12.70 2.82
CA THR A 45 -31.81 -14.03 2.78
C THR A 45 -30.96 -14.22 4.03
N ARG A 46 -30.98 -15.45 4.57
CA ARG A 46 -30.19 -15.80 5.75
C ARG A 46 -28.72 -15.48 5.44
N SER A 47 -28.12 -14.62 6.26
CA SER A 47 -26.68 -14.34 6.20
C SER A 47 -25.94 -15.64 6.47
N CYS A 48 -25.25 -16.17 5.46
CA CYS A 48 -24.30 -17.26 5.65
C CYS A 48 -22.94 -16.66 6.00
N GLU A 49 -22.22 -17.33 6.89
CA GLU A 49 -20.81 -17.05 7.09
C GLU A 49 -20.06 -17.30 5.76
N ILE A 50 -19.31 -16.32 5.28
CA ILE A 50 -18.48 -16.47 4.08
C ILE A 50 -17.25 -17.24 4.53
N LEU A 51 -17.35 -18.57 4.49
CA LEU A 51 -16.22 -19.46 4.73
C LEU A 51 -15.21 -19.27 3.59
N HIS A 52 -13.91 -19.39 3.88
CA HIS A 52 -12.85 -19.28 2.85
C HIS A 52 -13.07 -20.19 1.62
N SER A 53 -13.83 -21.28 1.78
CA SER A 53 -14.23 -22.23 0.73
C SER A 53 -15.31 -21.72 -0.24
N SER A 54 -15.96 -20.58 0.05
CA SER A 54 -17.00 -19.98 -0.80
C SER A 54 -16.47 -18.98 -1.83
N LEU A 55 -15.15 -18.75 -1.82
CA LEU A 55 -14.47 -17.89 -2.79
C LEU A 55 -14.05 -18.74 -4.00
N GLU A 56 -14.40 -18.27 -5.19
CA GLU A 56 -14.07 -18.93 -6.47
C GLU A 56 -12.56 -19.02 -6.70
N GLU A 57 -11.82 -18.06 -6.15
CA GLU A 57 -10.36 -18.08 -6.01
C GLU A 57 -9.98 -17.88 -4.53
N PRO A 58 -9.08 -18.71 -3.96
CA PRO A 58 -8.61 -18.48 -2.60
C PRO A 58 -7.91 -17.12 -2.52
N LEU A 59 -8.25 -16.33 -1.49
CA LEU A 59 -7.52 -15.10 -1.20
C LEU A 59 -6.05 -15.41 -1.00
N ALA A 60 -5.19 -14.51 -1.48
CA ALA A 60 -3.77 -14.56 -1.13
C ALA A 60 -3.63 -14.58 0.41
N SER A 61 -2.69 -15.37 0.93
CA SER A 61 -2.53 -15.62 2.37
C SER A 61 -2.35 -14.36 3.23
N TRP A 62 -1.92 -13.25 2.62
CA TRP A 62 -1.72 -11.94 3.26
C TRP A 62 -2.95 -11.01 3.19
N LYS A 63 -4.08 -11.47 2.66
CA LYS A 63 -5.33 -10.71 2.61
C LYS A 63 -6.32 -11.31 3.59
N THR A 64 -6.78 -10.52 4.55
CA THR A 64 -7.83 -10.92 5.49
C THR A 64 -9.13 -10.24 5.12
N LEU A 65 -10.22 -10.99 5.20
CA LEU A 65 -11.55 -10.42 5.11
C LEU A 65 -11.96 -9.88 6.47
N GLU A 66 -12.14 -8.57 6.57
CA GLU A 66 -12.74 -7.94 7.73
C GLU A 66 -14.17 -7.50 7.43
N PRO A 67 -15.10 -7.64 8.40
CA PRO A 67 -16.40 -7.00 8.30
C PRO A 67 -16.20 -5.48 8.25
N GLN A 68 -16.98 -4.78 7.42
CA GLN A 68 -16.88 -3.33 7.26
C GLN A 68 -17.01 -2.54 8.57
N MET A 69 -17.70 -3.12 9.57
CA MET A 69 -17.89 -2.54 10.90
C MET A 69 -17.30 -3.46 11.98
N PRO A 70 -15.96 -3.48 12.16
CA PRO A 70 -15.29 -4.42 13.07
C PRO A 70 -15.63 -4.18 14.55
N HIS A 71 -16.05 -2.98 14.91
CA HIS A 71 -16.38 -2.62 16.30
C HIS A 71 -17.80 -3.01 16.72
N TRP A 72 -18.64 -3.49 15.79
CA TRP A 72 -20.00 -3.92 16.13
C TRP A 72 -19.99 -5.24 16.90
N PRO A 73 -20.97 -5.46 17.80
CA PRO A 73 -21.18 -6.75 18.45
C PRO A 73 -21.20 -7.87 17.41
N SER A 74 -20.58 -9.01 17.69
CA SER A 74 -20.45 -10.13 16.75
C SER A 74 -21.80 -10.59 16.18
N THR A 75 -22.86 -10.51 16.98
CA THR A 75 -24.25 -10.81 16.61
C THR A 75 -24.83 -9.87 15.55
N TRP A 76 -24.24 -8.69 15.36
CA TRP A 76 -24.65 -7.67 14.39
C TRP A 76 -23.71 -7.60 13.18
N ARG A 77 -22.60 -8.35 13.20
CA ARG A 77 -21.72 -8.54 12.05
C ARG A 77 -22.39 -9.53 11.10
N ARG A 78 -23.37 -9.05 10.33
CA ARG A 78 -23.95 -9.84 9.24
C ARG A 78 -23.09 -9.64 8.00
N TYR A 79 -22.45 -10.72 7.53
CA TYR A 79 -21.83 -10.74 6.20
C TYR A 79 -22.95 -10.78 5.17
N HIS A 80 -23.45 -9.61 4.79
CA HIS A 80 -24.43 -9.51 3.74
C HIS A 80 -23.71 -9.26 2.41
N LEU A 81 -24.16 -9.86 1.31
CA LEU A 81 -23.58 -9.66 -0.03
C LEU A 81 -23.55 -8.17 -0.46
N THR A 82 -24.35 -7.32 0.18
CA THR A 82 -24.33 -5.85 -0.02
C THR A 82 -23.53 -5.08 1.02
N ASP A 83 -23.30 -5.66 2.22
CA ASP A 83 -22.52 -5.02 3.28
C ASP A 83 -21.08 -5.47 3.02
N GLY A 84 -20.43 -4.71 2.15
CA GLY A 84 -19.19 -5.10 1.48
C GLY A 84 -18.15 -5.69 2.45
N ILE A 85 -17.50 -6.75 1.99
CA ILE A 85 -16.35 -7.30 2.71
C ILE A 85 -15.17 -6.34 2.49
N ARG A 86 -14.55 -5.87 3.57
CA ARG A 86 -13.30 -5.14 3.45
C ARG A 86 -12.18 -6.15 3.33
N VAL A 87 -11.50 -6.17 2.19
CA VAL A 87 -10.23 -6.89 2.06
C VAL A 87 -9.15 -6.02 2.67
N VAL A 88 -8.65 -6.41 3.84
CA VAL A 88 -7.51 -5.76 4.47
C VAL A 88 -6.25 -6.46 3.98
N ASP A 89 -5.40 -5.70 3.28
CA ASP A 89 -4.06 -6.13 2.90
C ASP A 89 -3.20 -6.08 4.16
N GLN A 90 -2.91 -7.23 4.78
CA GLN A 90 -2.06 -7.29 5.99
C GLN A 90 -0.65 -6.76 5.70
N ASP A 91 -0.25 -6.78 4.43
CA ASP A 91 1.03 -6.27 4.01
C ASP A 91 1.08 -4.75 3.99
N THR A 92 -0.04 -4.02 3.95
CA THR A 92 -0.02 -2.57 3.83
C THR A 92 -0.09 -1.92 5.22
N VAL A 93 1.02 -1.31 5.61
CA VAL A 93 1.18 -0.57 6.86
C VAL A 93 0.89 0.91 6.59
N MET A 94 0.01 1.52 7.39
CA MET A 94 -0.29 2.95 7.35
C MET A 94 0.21 3.62 8.62
N ILE A 95 1.06 4.65 8.49
CA ILE A 95 1.66 5.37 9.61
C ILE A 95 1.53 6.88 9.39
N GLU A 96 1.32 7.63 10.46
CA GLU A 96 1.39 9.09 10.46
C GLU A 96 2.84 9.57 10.31
N ALA A 97 3.10 10.52 9.42
CA ALA A 97 4.47 10.99 9.14
C ALA A 97 5.20 11.59 10.36
N ARG A 98 4.48 12.23 11.29
CA ARG A 98 5.02 12.81 12.55
C ARG A 98 6.30 13.64 12.39
N ASP A 99 6.35 14.39 11.30
CA ASP A 99 7.51 15.06 10.75
C ASP A 99 7.53 16.57 11.01
N THR A 100 6.42 17.14 11.45
CA THR A 100 6.34 18.56 11.80
C THR A 100 6.53 18.75 13.29
N LEU A 101 7.47 19.62 13.69
CA LEU A 101 7.70 19.99 15.09
C LEU A 101 7.00 21.32 15.39
N GLY A 102 6.03 21.28 16.30
CA GLY A 102 5.35 22.46 16.83
C GLY A 102 5.77 22.75 18.27
N LYS A 103 6.09 24.01 18.58
CA LYS A 103 6.26 24.45 19.97
C LYS A 103 4.89 24.65 20.60
N THR A 104 4.61 23.93 21.67
CA THR A 104 3.42 24.09 22.51
C THR A 104 3.84 24.66 23.87
N GLN A 105 2.88 25.17 24.65
CA GLN A 105 3.16 25.68 26.01
C GLN A 105 3.81 24.63 26.93
N LYS A 106 3.59 23.34 26.66
CA LYS A 106 4.10 22.22 27.46
C LYS A 106 5.38 21.59 26.89
N GLY A 107 5.88 22.06 25.74
CA GLY A 107 7.07 21.50 25.08
C GLY A 107 6.90 21.33 23.57
N LEU A 108 7.81 20.56 22.96
CA LEU A 108 7.76 20.24 21.53
C LEU A 108 6.78 19.08 21.28
N LEU A 109 5.77 19.33 20.45
CA LEU A 109 4.85 18.31 19.96
C LEU A 109 5.20 17.98 18.51
N ARG A 110 5.26 16.69 18.18
CA ARG A 110 5.32 16.24 16.79
C ARG A 110 3.91 16.11 16.23
N SER A 111 3.59 16.92 15.24
CA SER A 111 2.40 16.80 14.41
C SER A 111 2.73 16.06 13.11
N SER A 112 1.70 15.53 12.46
CA SER A 112 1.84 14.81 11.20
C SER A 112 1.32 15.68 10.06
N SER A 113 2.15 15.90 9.03
CA SER A 113 1.70 16.58 7.82
C SER A 113 0.92 15.67 6.87
N GLY A 114 0.94 14.35 7.08
CA GLY A 114 0.28 13.37 6.23
C GLY A 114 0.48 11.92 6.67
N THR A 115 -0.18 10.99 5.99
CA THR A 115 -0.06 9.55 6.24
C THR A 115 0.81 8.89 5.18
N VAL A 116 1.72 8.03 5.60
CA VAL A 116 2.56 7.20 4.73
C VAL A 116 2.01 5.78 4.73
N THR A 117 1.90 5.21 3.53
CA THR A 117 1.53 3.81 3.34
C THR A 117 2.72 3.08 2.74
N TYR A 118 3.12 1.94 3.30
CA TYR A 118 4.17 1.08 2.72
C TYR A 118 3.89 -0.40 2.97
N SER A 119 4.59 -1.29 2.26
CA SER A 119 4.47 -2.73 2.50
C SER A 119 5.34 -3.20 3.67
N SER A 120 4.87 -4.11 4.52
CA SER A 120 5.64 -4.75 5.60
C SER A 120 6.93 -5.39 5.06
N SER A 121 6.84 -6.07 3.91
CA SER A 121 8.00 -6.65 3.21
C SER A 121 9.02 -5.59 2.78
N HIS A 122 8.58 -4.38 2.43
CA HIS A 122 9.48 -3.27 2.11
C HIS A 122 10.23 -2.78 3.34
N ARG A 123 9.55 -2.69 4.48
CA ARG A 123 10.17 -2.34 5.78
C ARG A 123 11.26 -3.34 6.14
N LEU A 124 10.92 -4.63 6.15
CA LEU A 124 11.88 -5.68 6.51
C LEU A 124 13.10 -5.69 5.59
N LYS A 125 12.90 -5.46 4.29
CA LYS A 125 14.02 -5.38 3.34
C LYS A 125 14.96 -4.21 3.65
N VAL A 126 14.41 -3.04 3.97
CA VAL A 126 15.20 -1.86 4.33
C VAL A 126 15.96 -2.10 5.63
N GLU A 127 15.30 -2.66 6.64
CA GLU A 127 15.88 -3.01 7.93
C GLU A 127 17.10 -3.93 7.77
N LEU A 128 16.92 -5.06 7.09
CA LEU A 128 18.01 -6.01 6.83
C LEU A 128 19.17 -5.38 6.04
N ASP A 129 18.87 -4.51 5.06
CA ASP A 129 19.91 -3.85 4.28
C ASP A 129 20.74 -2.90 5.14
N VAL A 130 20.09 -2.11 5.99
CA VAL A 130 20.76 -1.14 6.86
C VAL A 130 21.60 -1.85 7.92
N GLU A 131 21.09 -2.95 8.49
CA GLU A 131 21.83 -3.80 9.42
C GLU A 131 23.09 -4.37 8.78
N ILE A 132 22.99 -4.91 7.56
CA ILE A 132 24.14 -5.46 6.84
C ILE A 132 25.15 -4.35 6.52
N LEU A 133 24.70 -3.17 6.09
CA LEU A 133 25.60 -2.04 5.86
C LEU A 133 26.31 -1.62 7.14
N ALA A 134 25.61 -1.58 8.28
CA ALA A 134 26.20 -1.26 9.57
C ALA A 134 27.21 -2.33 10.01
N GLN A 135 26.93 -3.61 9.76
CA GLN A 135 27.88 -4.70 10.01
C GLN A 135 29.14 -4.55 9.16
N ILE A 136 29.01 -4.32 7.85
CA ILE A 136 30.17 -4.13 6.95
C ILE A 136 31.03 -2.94 7.41
N LEU A 137 30.43 -1.83 7.81
CA LEU A 137 31.18 -0.69 8.33
C LEU A 137 31.89 -1.00 9.66
N GLY A 138 31.27 -1.80 10.52
CA GLY A 138 31.81 -2.20 11.82
C GLY A 138 32.95 -3.21 11.76
N GLU A 139 33.02 -4.04 10.72
CA GLU A 139 34.12 -4.99 10.50
C GLU A 139 35.46 -4.32 10.14
N GLY A 140 35.43 -3.03 9.79
CA GLY A 140 36.61 -2.28 9.38
C GLY A 140 36.90 -2.42 7.88
N ILE A 141 37.85 -1.61 7.39
CA ILE A 141 38.14 -1.53 5.96
C ILE A 141 39.13 -2.62 5.57
N PRO A 142 38.79 -3.52 4.64
CA PRO A 142 39.72 -4.56 4.19
C PRO A 142 40.90 -3.93 3.45
N GLY A 143 42.11 -4.42 3.72
CA GLY A 143 43.32 -3.98 3.04
C GLY A 143 43.88 -2.63 3.51
N GLY A 144 43.45 -2.11 4.67
CA GLY A 144 44.09 -0.96 5.31
C GLY A 144 43.84 0.40 4.63
N ALA A 145 42.83 0.51 3.76
CA ALA A 145 42.45 1.79 3.18
C ALA A 145 41.87 2.75 4.25
N HIS A 146 42.00 4.06 4.00
CA HIS A 146 41.73 5.09 5.01
C HIS A 146 40.26 5.35 5.33
N ALA A 147 39.33 5.14 4.38
CA ALA A 147 37.90 5.39 4.58
C ALA A 147 37.00 4.52 3.69
N TRP A 148 35.78 4.26 4.17
CA TRP A 148 34.71 3.66 3.38
C TRP A 148 34.10 4.70 2.47
N THR A 149 34.01 4.39 1.17
CA THR A 149 33.25 5.20 0.22
C THR A 149 31.93 4.51 -0.13
N PRO A 150 30.87 5.25 -0.49
CA PRO A 150 29.58 4.65 -0.83
C PRO A 150 29.68 3.60 -1.95
N SER A 151 30.49 3.85 -2.99
CA SER A 151 30.70 2.89 -4.08
C SER A 151 31.36 1.60 -3.61
N LYS A 152 32.37 1.68 -2.74
CA LYS A 152 33.01 0.50 -2.15
C LYS A 152 32.01 -0.26 -1.28
N LEU A 153 31.23 0.45 -0.47
CA LEU A 153 30.24 -0.18 0.40
C LEU A 153 29.16 -0.91 -0.41
N GLN A 154 28.70 -0.33 -1.52
CA GLN A 154 27.78 -1.01 -2.44
C GLN A 154 28.39 -2.29 -3.04
N GLN A 155 29.66 -2.24 -3.44
CA GLN A 155 30.37 -3.41 -3.97
C GLN A 155 30.50 -4.50 -2.90
N PHE A 156 30.92 -4.15 -1.69
CA PHE A 156 31.04 -5.10 -0.57
C PHE A 156 29.70 -5.69 -0.15
N PHE A 157 28.65 -4.87 -0.12
CA PHE A 157 27.30 -5.35 0.11
C PHE A 157 26.88 -6.39 -0.93
N PHE A 158 27.14 -6.13 -2.22
CA PHE A 158 26.84 -7.07 -3.29
C PHE A 158 27.67 -8.35 -3.17
N MET A 159 28.98 -8.25 -2.90
CA MET A 159 29.85 -9.42 -2.71
C MET A 159 29.40 -10.30 -1.54
N ARG A 160 28.93 -9.70 -0.44
CA ARG A 160 28.50 -10.43 0.76
C ARG A 160 27.12 -11.05 0.62
N THR A 161 26.19 -10.36 -0.02
CA THR A 161 24.77 -10.77 -0.06
C THR A 161 24.34 -11.40 -1.37
N GLY A 162 25.12 -11.26 -2.44
CA GLY A 162 24.76 -11.69 -3.80
C GLY A 162 23.61 -10.90 -4.44
N ARG A 163 23.12 -9.84 -3.78
CA ARG A 163 21.95 -9.06 -4.24
C ARG A 163 22.22 -7.56 -4.23
N ARG A 164 21.44 -6.84 -5.04
CA ARG A 164 21.39 -5.38 -5.03
C ARG A 164 20.60 -4.89 -3.81
N GLY A 165 21.03 -3.76 -3.25
CA GLY A 165 20.37 -3.15 -2.10
C GLY A 165 18.99 -2.57 -2.44
N SER A 166 18.17 -2.36 -1.42
CA SER A 166 16.84 -1.75 -1.51
C SER A 166 16.87 -0.35 -2.11
N TRP A 167 17.96 0.41 -1.90
CA TRP A 167 18.15 1.72 -2.53
C TRP A 167 18.10 1.68 -4.06
N GLU A 168 18.54 0.59 -4.67
CA GLU A 168 18.49 0.41 -6.12
C GLU A 168 17.09 0.00 -6.59
N HIS A 169 16.41 -0.84 -5.80
CA HIS A 169 15.01 -1.20 -6.03
C HIS A 169 14.10 0.04 -6.01
N TYR A 170 14.39 0.98 -5.12
CA TYR A 170 13.66 2.24 -4.97
C TYR A 170 14.19 3.39 -5.84
N ARG A 171 15.27 3.17 -6.61
CA ARG A 171 15.92 4.17 -7.47
C ARG A 171 16.35 5.44 -6.72
N VAL A 172 16.74 5.30 -5.47
CA VAL A 172 17.18 6.41 -4.60
C VAL A 172 18.70 6.63 -4.74
N GLY A 173 19.45 5.56 -4.99
CA GLY A 173 20.91 5.58 -4.90
C GLY A 173 21.40 5.39 -3.47
N ILE A 174 22.65 4.95 -3.30
CA ILE A 174 23.17 4.55 -1.98
C ILE A 174 23.40 5.75 -1.04
N VAL A 175 23.90 6.88 -1.57
CA VAL A 175 24.15 8.08 -0.76
C VAL A 175 22.85 8.65 -0.19
N PRO A 176 21.81 8.94 -1.01
CA PRO A 176 20.56 9.44 -0.47
C PRO A 176 19.85 8.41 0.43
N PHE A 177 20.04 7.12 0.19
CA PHE A 177 19.55 6.07 1.10
C PHE A 177 20.20 6.13 2.48
N MET A 178 21.51 6.32 2.57
CA MET A 178 22.20 6.49 3.87
C MET A 178 21.75 7.77 4.60
N MET A 179 21.46 8.84 3.86
CA MET A 179 20.94 10.08 4.44
C MET A 179 19.58 9.89 5.13
N LEU A 180 18.84 8.82 4.83
CA LEU A 180 17.61 8.47 5.55
C LEU A 180 17.87 8.00 6.99
N PHE A 181 19.10 7.62 7.34
CA PHE A 181 19.50 7.10 8.65
C PHE A 181 20.60 7.98 9.29
N PRO A 182 20.29 9.25 9.62
CA PRO A 182 21.27 10.23 10.10
C PRO A 182 21.83 9.92 11.49
N LYS A 183 21.15 9.11 12.32
CA LYS A 183 21.69 8.66 13.61
C LYS A 183 22.63 7.48 13.46
N THR A 184 22.55 6.75 12.35
CA THR A 184 23.30 5.51 12.10
C THR A 184 24.54 5.79 11.26
N PHE A 185 24.39 6.50 10.14
CA PHE A 185 25.47 6.81 9.21
C PHE A 185 25.85 8.29 9.26
N ASP A 186 27.15 8.54 9.28
CA ASP A 186 27.75 9.86 9.17
C ASP A 186 28.46 9.96 7.81
N LEU A 187 28.00 10.89 6.98
CA LEU A 187 28.48 11.12 5.64
C LEU A 187 29.43 12.33 5.64
N LEU A 188 30.71 12.09 5.35
CA LEU A 188 31.78 13.08 5.45
C LEU A 188 32.27 13.53 4.06
N GLY A 189 32.70 14.79 4.00
CA GLY A 189 33.29 15.40 2.80
C GLY A 189 32.28 16.16 1.92
N PRO A 190 32.77 16.97 0.97
CA PRO A 190 31.96 17.92 0.18
C PRO A 190 30.87 17.25 -0.68
N ASN A 191 31.03 15.96 -1.01
CA ASN A 191 30.05 15.20 -1.78
C ASN A 191 29.57 13.94 -1.06
N SER A 192 29.71 13.87 0.27
CA SER A 192 29.46 12.62 1.03
C SER A 192 30.31 11.45 0.52
N GLU A 193 31.58 11.74 0.22
CA GLU A 193 32.52 10.79 -0.40
C GLU A 193 32.91 9.66 0.55
N ASN A 194 32.86 9.94 1.85
CA ASN A 194 33.22 8.99 2.89
C ASN A 194 32.03 8.72 3.81
N VAL A 195 31.94 7.49 4.29
CA VAL A 195 30.88 7.02 5.19
C VAL A 195 31.51 6.40 6.43
N ARG A 196 30.94 6.68 7.60
CA ARG A 196 31.26 5.96 8.83
C ARG A 196 30.00 5.73 9.65
N LEU A 197 30.07 4.84 10.61
CA LEU A 197 29.05 4.76 11.66
C LEU A 197 29.19 5.96 12.60
N VAL A 198 28.05 6.55 12.98
CA VAL A 198 28.01 7.62 14.00
C VAL A 198 28.59 7.11 15.32
N ARG A 199 28.24 5.88 15.70
CA ARG A 199 28.85 5.19 16.85
C ARG A 199 29.92 4.22 16.35
N LYS A 200 31.16 4.43 16.78
CA LYS A 200 32.29 3.53 16.47
C LYS A 200 32.18 2.17 17.17
N VAL A 201 31.50 2.14 18.32
CA VAL A 201 31.34 0.94 19.14
C VAL A 201 29.95 0.36 18.89
N GLY A 202 29.90 -0.70 18.10
CA GLY A 202 28.68 -1.45 17.80
C GLY A 202 28.18 -1.29 16.37
N THR A 203 27.46 -2.30 15.90
CA THR A 203 26.84 -2.39 14.55
C THR A 203 25.33 -2.19 14.61
N VAL A 204 24.82 -1.63 15.71
CA VAL A 204 23.39 -1.47 15.97
C VAL A 204 22.84 -0.28 15.20
N VAL A 205 21.74 -0.48 14.49
CA VAL A 205 21.00 0.59 13.80
C VAL A 205 20.32 1.47 14.85
N LEU A 206 20.59 2.78 14.80
CA LEU A 206 20.13 3.74 15.82
C LEU A 206 18.88 4.51 15.39
N ASP A 207 18.61 4.54 14.09
CA ASP A 207 17.42 5.16 13.53
C ASP A 207 16.22 4.23 13.58
N ASN A 208 15.03 4.81 13.75
CA ASN A 208 13.79 4.07 13.56
C ASN A 208 13.56 3.87 12.05
N ILE A 209 13.34 2.62 11.63
CA ILE A 209 13.07 2.26 10.23
C ILE A 209 11.79 2.94 9.72
N GLU A 210 10.78 3.11 10.57
CA GLU A 210 9.52 3.77 10.19
C GLU A 210 9.76 5.24 9.83
N ASP A 211 10.54 5.97 10.64
CA ASP A 211 10.93 7.35 10.36
C ASP A 211 11.73 7.45 9.05
N ALA A 212 12.61 6.48 8.76
CA ALA A 212 13.38 6.45 7.52
C ALA A 212 12.49 6.21 6.30
N LEU A 213 11.47 5.34 6.41
CA LEU A 213 10.47 5.13 5.36
C LEU A 213 9.59 6.36 5.15
N VAL A 214 9.26 7.10 6.20
CA VAL A 214 8.56 8.38 6.08
C VAL A 214 9.41 9.38 5.30
N ARG A 215 10.70 9.54 5.66
CA ARG A 215 11.65 10.41 4.93
C ARG A 215 11.76 10.00 3.46
N LEU A 216 11.85 8.70 3.19
CA LEU A 216 11.90 8.16 1.83
C LEU A 216 10.62 8.48 1.05
N SER A 217 9.46 8.39 1.70
CA SER A 217 8.18 8.64 1.05
C SER A 217 8.03 10.12 0.70
N ARG A 218 8.38 11.00 1.64
CA ARG A 218 8.38 12.45 1.43
C ARG A 218 9.37 12.89 0.37
N SER A 219 10.60 12.37 0.41
CA SER A 219 11.64 12.78 -0.53
C SER A 219 11.29 12.46 -1.98
N ARG A 220 10.46 11.43 -2.21
CA ARG A 220 9.93 11.11 -3.55
C ARG A 220 8.81 12.05 -4.02
N GLU A 221 8.18 12.77 -3.12
CA GLU A 221 7.18 13.78 -3.48
C GLU A 221 7.79 15.16 -3.69
N THR A 222 8.80 15.48 -2.89
CA THR A 222 9.52 16.76 -2.95
C THR A 222 10.72 16.71 -3.89
N ASP A 223 11.08 15.53 -4.39
CA ASP A 223 12.34 15.24 -5.09
C ASP A 223 13.59 15.70 -4.31
N ALA A 224 13.50 15.81 -2.98
CA ALA A 224 14.55 16.32 -2.13
C ALA A 224 14.57 15.63 -0.77
N ILE A 225 15.76 15.29 -0.28
CA ILE A 225 15.92 14.79 1.10
C ILE A 225 16.16 15.97 2.03
N GLU A 226 15.17 16.32 2.85
CA GLU A 226 15.31 17.32 3.90
C GLU A 226 16.09 16.74 5.09
N HIS A 227 17.19 17.39 5.46
CA HIS A 227 17.91 17.08 6.68
C HIS A 227 17.27 17.80 7.88
N HIS A 228 16.48 17.08 8.66
CA HIS A 228 16.19 17.50 10.02
C HIS A 228 17.37 17.12 10.92
N LEU A 229 18.40 17.96 10.92
CA LEU A 229 19.42 17.89 11.96
C LEU A 229 18.72 18.08 13.32
N PRO A 230 18.93 17.18 14.30
CA PRO A 230 18.36 17.37 15.62
C PRO A 230 18.90 18.71 16.16
N GLU A 231 17.99 19.64 16.49
CA GLU A 231 18.30 20.95 17.07
C GLU A 231 18.90 20.88 18.49
N ASP A 232 19.45 19.73 18.89
CA ASP A 232 20.06 19.56 20.21
C ASP A 232 21.43 20.23 20.25
N GLY A 233 21.40 21.51 20.62
CA GLY A 233 22.54 22.22 21.18
C GLY A 233 23.23 23.15 20.21
N MET A 234 22.85 24.42 20.29
CA MET A 234 23.62 25.54 19.76
C MET A 234 25.13 25.35 19.99
N ARG A 235 25.90 25.26 18.90
CA ARG A 235 27.00 26.17 18.57
C ARG A 235 27.49 25.87 17.14
N GLU A 236 27.20 26.81 16.25
CA GLU A 236 27.95 27.06 15.00
C GLU A 236 27.76 26.13 13.78
N ALA A 237 26.65 25.41 13.64
CA ALA A 237 26.26 24.86 12.33
C ALA A 237 25.59 25.95 11.46
N ARG A 238 26.34 26.99 11.07
CA ARG A 238 25.90 27.91 10.02
C ARG A 238 25.94 27.20 8.66
N ASN A 239 24.79 27.21 7.98
CA ASN A 239 24.66 27.36 6.52
C ASN A 239 24.91 26.20 5.55
N ILE A 240 24.67 24.93 5.89
CA ILE A 240 24.58 23.91 4.83
C ILE A 240 23.40 22.97 5.08
N SER A 241 22.17 23.49 4.93
CA SER A 241 21.06 22.65 4.48
C SER A 241 21.26 22.39 2.99
N GLU A 242 22.19 21.50 2.65
CA GLU A 242 22.37 21.02 1.28
C GLU A 242 21.12 20.22 0.91
N VAL A 243 20.18 20.88 0.23
CA VAL A 243 19.02 20.22 -0.35
C VAL A 243 19.55 19.40 -1.53
N ARG A 244 19.69 18.09 -1.35
CA ARG A 244 20.06 17.20 -2.45
C ARG A 244 18.82 16.78 -3.22
N VAL A 245 18.82 17.13 -4.50
CA VAL A 245 17.78 16.73 -5.44
C VAL A 245 17.96 15.26 -5.76
N LEU A 246 16.88 14.48 -5.60
CA LEU A 246 16.85 13.08 -5.98
C LEU A 246 16.75 12.94 -7.50
N PRO A 247 17.35 11.89 -8.09
CA PRO A 247 17.14 11.58 -9.49
C PRO A 247 15.65 11.28 -9.73
N GLU A 248 15.12 11.80 -10.84
CA GLU A 248 13.70 11.66 -11.21
C GLU A 248 13.28 10.18 -11.23
N VAL A 249 12.38 9.80 -10.33
CA VAL A 249 12.01 8.40 -10.15
C VAL A 249 11.00 8.00 -11.23
N ARG A 250 11.49 7.43 -12.34
CA ARG A 250 10.63 6.82 -13.38
C ARG A 250 9.75 5.73 -12.74
N SER A 251 8.45 5.76 -13.05
CA SER A 251 7.39 4.99 -12.40
C SER A 251 7.73 3.51 -12.19
N ASN A 252 8.03 3.14 -10.94
CA ASN A 252 8.03 1.75 -10.50
C ASN A 252 6.84 1.53 -9.57
N ARG A 253 6.31 0.30 -9.59
CA ARG A 253 5.18 -0.22 -8.80
C ARG A 253 5.51 -0.33 -7.31
N LEU A 254 5.94 0.78 -6.71
CA LEU A 254 6.14 0.88 -5.27
C LEU A 254 4.78 1.12 -4.60
N LYS A 255 4.41 0.25 -3.67
CA LYS A 255 3.30 0.48 -2.72
C LYS A 255 3.65 1.51 -1.64
N VAL A 256 4.59 2.43 -1.90
CA VAL A 256 4.99 3.47 -0.95
C VAL A 256 4.44 4.80 -1.45
N GLY A 257 3.53 5.39 -0.69
CA GLY A 257 2.88 6.65 -1.00
C GLY A 257 2.70 7.49 0.26
N TYR A 258 2.87 8.79 0.11
CA TYR A 258 2.52 9.76 1.13
C TYR A 258 1.20 10.44 0.73
N TYR A 259 0.39 10.77 1.72
CA TYR A 259 -0.90 11.43 1.53
C TYR A 259 -0.96 12.63 2.47
N PRO A 260 -0.91 13.86 1.96
CA PRO A 260 -0.96 15.04 2.82
C PRO A 260 -2.30 15.12 3.55
N SER A 261 -2.26 15.57 4.81
CA SER A 261 -3.46 15.78 5.61
C SER A 261 -4.27 16.95 5.03
N LYS A 262 -5.58 16.76 4.86
CA LYS A 262 -6.50 17.79 4.36
C LYS A 262 -6.62 18.91 5.40
N GLY A 263 -5.78 19.93 5.30
CA GLY A 263 -5.84 21.07 6.20
C GLY A 263 -4.53 21.83 6.39
N ASP A 264 -3.40 21.36 5.84
CA ASP A 264 -2.14 22.08 5.96
C ASP A 264 -2.01 23.14 4.85
N PRO A 265 -2.19 24.46 5.13
CA PRO A 265 -2.16 25.52 4.12
C PRO A 265 -0.78 25.65 3.46
N ARG A 266 0.27 25.09 4.06
CA ARG A 266 1.62 25.02 3.47
C ARG A 266 1.74 23.98 2.36
N SER A 267 0.84 23.00 2.29
CA SER A 267 0.87 21.96 1.25
C SER A 267 0.22 22.41 -0.06
N ALA A 268 -0.43 23.58 -0.10
CA ALA A 268 -1.13 24.08 -1.29
C ALA A 268 -0.20 24.70 -2.35
N THR A 269 1.09 24.87 -2.07
CA THR A 269 2.00 25.64 -2.94
C THR A 269 2.86 24.83 -3.91
N SER A 270 2.84 23.49 -3.90
CA SER A 270 3.67 22.72 -4.84
C SER A 270 3.14 21.32 -5.11
N THR A 271 2.20 21.20 -6.05
CA THR A 271 2.19 20.11 -7.04
C THR A 271 1.21 20.46 -8.15
N VAL A 272 1.62 21.28 -9.11
CA VAL A 272 1.06 21.19 -10.47
C VAL A 272 1.62 19.89 -11.06
N ARG A 273 1.06 18.76 -10.63
CA ARG A 273 1.32 17.47 -11.27
C ARG A 273 0.67 17.54 -12.64
N SER A 274 1.50 17.61 -13.68
CA SER A 274 1.11 17.33 -15.05
C SER A 274 0.53 15.91 -15.11
N LEU A 275 -0.77 15.79 -14.88
CA LEU A 275 -1.54 14.59 -15.19
C LEU A 275 -1.54 14.46 -16.71
N ARG A 276 -0.56 13.74 -17.26
CA ARG A 276 -0.76 13.17 -18.60
C ARG A 276 -1.84 12.09 -18.47
N PRO A 277 -2.89 12.13 -19.29
CA PRO A 277 -3.90 11.09 -19.31
C PRO A 277 -3.22 9.74 -19.57
N PHE A 278 -3.64 8.75 -18.79
CA PHE A 278 -3.23 7.37 -18.95
C PHE A 278 -3.93 6.86 -20.21
N ASP A 279 -3.24 6.87 -21.35
CA ASP A 279 -3.74 6.31 -22.61
C ASP A 279 -3.94 4.80 -22.43
N THR A 280 -5.17 4.40 -22.13
CA THR A 280 -5.65 3.04 -22.31
C THR A 280 -6.09 2.86 -23.76
N SER A 281 -5.17 2.96 -24.72
CA SER A 281 -5.43 2.46 -26.07
C SER A 281 -5.20 0.96 -26.05
N GLY A 282 -6.30 0.21 -25.90
CA GLY A 282 -6.32 -1.23 -26.11
C GLY A 282 -5.86 -1.55 -27.53
N GLY A 283 -4.79 -2.35 -27.61
CA GLY A 283 -4.35 -2.95 -28.86
C GLY A 283 -5.42 -3.88 -29.39
N SER A 284 -6.12 -3.44 -30.44
CA SER A 284 -6.88 -4.31 -31.33
C SER A 284 -5.89 -5.00 -32.24
N GLU A 285 -5.65 -6.29 -32.00
CA GLU A 285 -4.92 -7.15 -32.93
C GLU A 285 -5.78 -7.36 -34.18
N HIS A 286 -5.41 -6.69 -35.26
CA HIS A 286 -5.88 -6.99 -36.60
C HIS A 286 -5.20 -8.28 -37.10
N PHE A 287 -5.97 -9.37 -37.18
CA PHE A 287 -5.61 -10.53 -38.00
C PHE A 287 -5.66 -10.13 -39.48
N ALA A 288 -4.50 -9.99 -40.11
CA ALA A 288 -4.38 -9.91 -41.56
C ALA A 288 -4.09 -11.30 -42.13
N LEU A 289 -5.11 -11.90 -42.75
CA LEU A 289 -4.99 -13.07 -43.63
C LEU A 289 -4.21 -12.66 -44.88
N GLY A 290 -2.93 -13.05 -44.93
CA GLY A 290 -2.10 -12.95 -46.13
C GLY A 290 -2.40 -14.08 -47.11
N SER A 291 -3.33 -13.85 -48.03
CA SER A 291 -3.43 -14.60 -49.28
C SER A 291 -2.43 -14.01 -50.28
N ARG A 292 -1.43 -14.80 -50.71
CA ARG A 292 -0.72 -14.53 -51.97
C ARG A 292 -0.35 -15.85 -52.64
N GLY A 293 -1.02 -16.10 -53.75
CA GLY A 293 -0.67 -17.15 -54.70
C GLY A 293 0.32 -16.67 -55.75
N VAL A 294 0.84 -17.68 -56.45
CA VAL A 294 1.18 -17.74 -57.89
C VAL A 294 2.11 -16.65 -58.45
N ALA A 295 3.36 -17.04 -58.69
CA ALA A 295 3.93 -17.20 -60.03
C ALA A 295 5.10 -18.20 -59.96
#